data_AF-A0A355H8U6-F1
#
_entry.id   AF-A0A355H8U6-F1
#
_cell.length_a   1.000
_cell.length_b   1.000
_cell.length_c   1.000
_cell.angle_alpha   90.00
_cell.angle_beta   90.00
_cell.angle_gamma   90.00
#
_symmetry.space_group_name_H-M   'P 1'
#
loop_
_entity.id
_entity.type
_entity.pdbx_description
1 polymer ?
#
loop_
_entity_poly.entity_id
_entity_poly.type
_entity_poly.pdbx_seq_one_letter_code
_entity_poly.pdbx_strand_id
1 'polypeptide(L)'
;MNLHEFLRKIPKAELHVHLTGTVFPKTLQKLSRKHAVKLPPHDRIEDLYDRSEFKSILPMLKIAVSVMRDPEDFALVVYETMREAAENG
;
A
#
# COMPACT_ATOMS: atom_id res chain seq x y z
N MET A 1 21.21 16.23 14.60
CA MET A 1 20.52 15.10 13.94
C MET A 1 19.86 14.29 15.04
N ASN A 2 18.53 14.14 15.02
CA ASN A 2 17.85 13.24 15.96
C ASN A 2 17.90 11.79 15.48
N LEU A 3 17.50 10.84 16.34
CA LEU A 3 17.52 9.41 16.01
C LEU A 3 16.74 9.08 14.73
N HIS A 4 15.57 9.68 14.51
CA HIS A 4 14.76 9.43 13.31
C HIS A 4 15.43 9.92 12.02
N GLU A 5 16.06 11.09 12.06
CA GLU A 5 16.83 11.62 10.93
C GLU A 5 18.04 10.76 10.61
N PHE A 6 18.70 10.21 11.64
CA PHE A 6 19.80 9.27 11.46
C PHE A 6 19.32 7.97 10.81
N LEU A 7 18.24 7.36 11.32
CA LEU A 7 17.69 6.11 10.79
C LEU A 7 17.25 6.22 9.32
N ARG A 8 16.61 7.31 8.93
CA ARG A 8 16.22 7.54 7.52
C ARG A 8 17.41 7.63 6.57
N LYS A 9 18.55 8.14 7.02
CA LYS A 9 19.75 8.33 6.18
C LYS A 9 20.60 7.08 5.98
N ILE A 10 20.43 6.04 6.79
CA ILE A 10 21.16 4.78 6.63
C ILE A 10 20.75 4.13 5.31
N PRO A 11 21.66 3.66 4.44
CA PRO A 11 21.27 2.87 3.27
C PRO A 11 20.72 1.50 3.69
N LYS A 12 19.56 1.11 3.16
CA LYS A 12 18.84 -0.11 3.50
C LYS A 12 18.56 -0.94 2.24
N ALA A 13 18.39 -2.23 2.47
CA ALA A 13 17.82 -3.14 1.49
C ALA A 13 16.56 -3.78 2.11
N GLU A 14 15.41 -3.58 1.46
CA GLU A 14 14.17 -4.24 1.84
C GLU A 14 14.10 -5.61 1.15
N LEU A 15 14.37 -6.67 1.91
CA LEU A 15 14.47 -8.04 1.37
C LEU A 15 13.13 -8.79 1.40
N HIS A 16 12.12 -8.25 2.08
CA HIS A 16 10.80 -8.87 2.19
C HIS A 16 9.72 -7.80 2.14
N VAL A 17 9.16 -7.61 0.94
CA VAL A 17 8.00 -6.75 0.72
C VAL A 17 7.07 -7.38 -0.30
N HIS A 18 5.76 -7.28 -0.04
CA HIS A 18 4.73 -7.73 -0.96
C HIS A 18 4.09 -6.51 -1.60
N LEU A 19 4.15 -6.40 -2.94
CA LEU A 19 3.57 -5.27 -3.68
C LEU A 19 2.08 -5.04 -3.36
N THR A 20 1.31 -6.10 -3.16
CA THR A 20 -0.11 -5.99 -2.77
C THR A 20 -0.30 -5.36 -1.39
N GLY A 21 0.70 -5.45 -0.52
CA GLY A 21 0.71 -4.83 0.79
C GLY A 21 1.18 -3.37 0.80
N THR A 22 1.69 -2.86 -0.32
CA THR A 22 2.20 -1.48 -0.44
C THR A 22 1.20 -0.52 -1.10
N VAL A 23 0.02 -1.01 -1.48
CA VAL A 23 -1.04 -0.17 -2.05
C VAL A 23 -1.53 0.83 -1.00
N PHE A 24 -1.31 2.13 -1.24
CA PHE A 24 -1.78 3.19 -0.35
C PHE A 24 -3.32 3.29 -0.33
N PRO A 25 -3.95 3.69 0.80
CA PRO A 25 -5.42 3.78 0.90
C PRO A 25 -6.05 4.65 -0.20
N LYS A 26 -5.46 5.81 -0.49
CA LYS A 26 -5.93 6.69 -1.58
C LYS A 26 -5.83 6.02 -2.96
N THR A 27 -4.78 5.24 -3.19
CA THR A 27 -4.58 4.49 -4.43
C THR A 27 -5.56 3.34 -4.54
N LEU A 28 -5.83 2.62 -3.45
CA LEU A 28 -6.87 1.59 -3.39
C LEU A 28 -8.24 2.17 -3.75
N GLN A 29 -8.61 3.33 -3.18
CA GLN A 29 -9.87 4.01 -3.50
C GLN A 29 -9.92 4.51 -4.95
N LYS A 30 -8.82 5.02 -5.47
CA LYS A 30 -8.73 5.46 -6.88
C LYS A 30 -8.93 4.27 -7.82
N LEU A 31 -8.23 3.17 -7.59
CA LEU A 31 -8.31 1.97 -8.43
C LEU A 31 -9.65 1.26 -8.29
N SER A 32 -10.26 1.27 -7.10
CA SER A 32 -11.60 0.70 -6.91
C SER A 32 -12.66 1.43 -7.74
N ARG A 33 -12.56 2.77 -7.83
CA ARG A 33 -13.42 3.58 -8.71
C ARG A 33 -13.15 3.30 -10.18
N LYS A 34 -11.87 3.25 -10.58
CA LYS A 34 -11.46 2.95 -11.97
C LYS A 34 -12.06 1.62 -12.44
N HIS A 35 -12.03 0.60 -11.60
CA HIS A 35 -12.43 -0.77 -11.95
C HIS A 35 -13.81 -1.20 -11.47
N ALA A 36 -14.62 -0.24 -11.00
CA ALA A 36 -15.95 -0.47 -10.43
C ALA A 36 -15.99 -1.59 -9.36
N VAL A 37 -14.93 -1.70 -8.55
CA VAL A 37 -14.87 -2.64 -7.43
C VAL A 37 -15.60 -2.05 -6.23
N LYS A 38 -16.63 -2.75 -5.76
CA LYS A 38 -17.34 -2.39 -4.54
C LYS A 38 -16.45 -2.66 -3.32
N LEU A 39 -16.14 -1.60 -2.58
CA LEU A 39 -15.45 -1.71 -1.31
C LEU A 39 -16.41 -2.13 -0.19
N PRO A 40 -15.94 -2.83 0.86
CA PRO A 40 -16.72 -3.05 2.08
C PRO A 40 -17.18 -1.73 2.70
N PRO A 41 -18.25 -1.71 3.51
CA PRO A 41 -18.62 -0.53 4.27
C PRO A 41 -17.47 -0.04 5.16
N HIS A 42 -17.21 1.27 5.16
CA HIS A 42 -16.19 1.95 5.94
C HIS A 42 -16.55 3.43 6.08
N ASP A 43 -16.09 4.08 7.16
CA ASP A 43 -16.26 5.53 7.32
C ASP A 43 -15.11 6.27 6.65
N ARG A 44 -13.90 5.73 6.78
CA ARG A 44 -12.66 6.21 6.16
C ARG A 44 -11.99 5.08 5.41
N ILE A 45 -11.31 5.41 4.32
CA ILE A 45 -10.62 4.39 3.51
C ILE A 45 -9.52 3.66 4.31
N GLU A 46 -8.94 4.33 5.30
CA GLU A 46 -7.94 3.76 6.20
C GLU A 46 -8.51 2.64 7.07
N ASP A 47 -9.82 2.61 7.33
CA ASP A 47 -10.47 1.56 8.14
C ASP A 47 -10.36 0.18 7.48
N LEU A 48 -10.14 0.12 6.16
CA LEU A 48 -9.89 -1.12 5.43
C LEU A 48 -8.49 -1.70 5.69
N TYR A 49 -7.59 -0.97 6.36
CA TYR A 49 -6.21 -1.36 6.61
C TYR A 49 -6.02 -1.86 8.06
N ASP A 50 -6.95 -2.66 8.56
CA ASP A 50 -6.83 -3.27 9.90
C ASP A 50 -5.65 -4.26 9.96
N ARG A 51 -4.77 -4.06 10.95
CA ARG A 51 -3.57 -4.86 11.23
C ARG A 51 -3.54 -5.35 12.69
N SER A 52 -4.68 -5.31 13.38
CA SER A 52 -4.82 -5.74 14.77
C SER A 52 -4.46 -7.21 14.99
N GLU A 53 -4.79 -8.06 14.02
CA GLU A 53 -4.44 -9.48 14.02
C GLU A 53 -3.85 -9.90 12.67
N PHE A 54 -3.09 -11.01 12.67
CA PHE A 54 -2.49 -11.55 11.46
C PHE A 54 -3.52 -11.78 10.32
N LYS A 55 -4.74 -12.21 10.67
CA LYS A 55 -5.79 -12.47 9.67
C LYS A 55 -6.51 -11.19 9.21
N SER A 56 -6.46 -10.11 9.99
CA SER A 56 -7.18 -8.86 9.70
C SER A 56 -6.68 -8.17 8.43
N ILE A 57 -5.45 -8.45 7.98
CA ILE A 57 -4.91 -7.90 6.73
C ILE A 57 -5.51 -8.55 5.47
N LEU A 58 -6.01 -9.78 5.57
CA LEU A 58 -6.42 -10.58 4.39
C LEU A 58 -7.54 -9.94 3.56
N PRO A 59 -8.60 -9.34 4.14
CA PRO A 59 -9.61 -8.63 3.38
C PRO A 59 -9.02 -7.49 2.54
N MET A 60 -8.12 -6.68 3.11
CA MET A 60 -7.46 -5.59 2.38
C MET A 60 -6.66 -6.12 1.20
N LEU A 61 -5.85 -7.16 1.40
CA LEU A 61 -5.05 -7.76 0.33
C LEU A 61 -5.91 -8.32 -0.80
N LYS A 62 -7.08 -8.90 -0.49
CA LYS A 62 -8.04 -9.35 -1.51
C LYS A 62 -8.56 -8.17 -2.34
N ILE A 63 -8.84 -7.03 -1.71
CA ILE A 63 -9.26 -5.83 -2.43
C ILE A 63 -8.12 -5.33 -3.31
N ALA A 64 -6.90 -5.22 -2.78
CA ALA A 64 -5.72 -4.79 -3.53
C ALA A 64 -5.52 -5.61 -4.81
N VAL A 65 -5.58 -6.95 -4.70
CA VAL A 65 -5.50 -7.85 -5.86
C VAL A 65 -6.66 -7.64 -6.84
N SER A 66 -7.86 -7.32 -6.35
CA SER A 66 -9.04 -7.12 -7.20
C SER A 66 -9.04 -5.81 -8.01
N VAL A 67 -8.28 -4.80 -7.57
CA VAL A 67 -8.23 -3.46 -8.18
C VAL A 67 -6.99 -3.22 -9.03
N MET A 68 -5.91 -4.00 -8.87
CA MET A 68 -4.73 -3.93 -9.72
C MET A 68 -4.93 -4.84 -10.94
N ARG A 69 -5.36 -4.28 -12.09
CA ARG A 69 -5.76 -5.08 -13.26
C ARG A 69 -4.95 -4.77 -14.51
N ASP A 70 -4.74 -3.49 -14.80
CA ASP A 70 -4.04 -3.04 -16.02
C ASP A 70 -2.57 -2.76 -15.71
N PRO A 71 -1.66 -2.82 -16.71
CA PRO A 71 -0.24 -2.51 -16.52
C PRO A 71 0.01 -1.16 -15.81
N GLU A 72 -0.82 -0.15 -16.07
CA GLU A 72 -0.72 1.17 -15.46
C GLU A 72 -1.02 1.17 -13.95
N ASP A 73 -1.86 0.25 -13.48
CA ASP A 73 -2.17 0.13 -12.04
C ASP A 73 -0.95 -0.41 -11.28
N PHE A 74 -0.30 -1.43 -11.85
CA PHE A 74 0.94 -1.97 -11.31
C PHE A 74 2.06 -0.94 -11.36
N ALA A 75 2.21 -0.23 -12.48
CA ALA A 75 3.21 0.83 -12.62
C ALA A 75 3.01 1.92 -11.57
N LEU A 76 1.77 2.34 -11.33
CA LEU A 76 1.43 3.31 -10.29
C LEU A 76 1.83 2.81 -8.90
N VAL A 77 1.41 1.61 -8.52
CA VAL A 77 1.70 1.06 -7.18
C VAL A 77 3.21 0.87 -6.98
N VAL A 78 3.92 0.37 -7.99
CA VAL A 78 5.39 0.23 -7.94
C VAL A 78 6.05 1.60 -7.78
N TYR A 79 5.65 2.60 -8.57
CA TYR A 79 6.21 3.94 -8.46
C TYR A 79 6.01 4.53 -7.06
N GLU A 80 4.80 4.45 -6.51
CA GLU A 80 4.50 4.96 -5.18
C GLU A 80 5.29 4.21 -4.09
N THR A 81 5.46 2.89 -4.24
CA THR A 81 6.26 2.06 -3.32
C THR A 81 7.73 2.46 -3.36
N MET A 82 8.30 2.60 -4.56
CA MET A 82 9.72 2.95 -4.73
C MET A 82 10.01 4.39 -4.27
N ARG A 83 9.07 5.32 -4.46
CA ARG A 83 9.18 6.68 -3.93
C ARG A 83 9.24 6.66 -2.39
N GLU A 84 8.33 5.94 -1.74
CA GLU A 84 8.32 5.81 -0.28
C GLU A 84 9.62 5.16 0.24
N ALA A 85 10.09 4.10 -0.43
CA ALA A 85 11.35 3.45 -0.08
C ALA A 85 12.54 4.43 -0.19
N ALA A 86 12.63 5.18 -1.29
CA ALA A 86 13.70 6.16 -1.50
C ALA A 86 13.72 7.27 -0.43
N GLU A 87 12.55 7.71 0.05
CA GLU A 87 12.43 8.72 1.12
C GLU A 87 12.84 8.19 2.50
N ASN A 88 12.79 6.86 2.67
CA ASN A 88 13.09 6.19 3.94
C ASN A 88 14.47 5.52 3.96
N GLY A 89 15.27 5.66 2.89
CA GLY A 89 16.63 5.14 2.72
C GLY A 89 16.72 3.63 2.66
#